data_AF-A0A521I9U1-F1
#
_entry.id   AF-A0A521I9U1-F1
#
_cell.length_a   1.000
_cell.length_b   1.000
_cell.length_c   1.000
_cell.angle_alpha   90.00
_cell.angle_beta   90.00
_cell.angle_gamma   90.00
#
_symmetry.space_group_name_H-M   'P 1'
#
loop_
_entity.id
_entity.type
_entity.pdbx_description
1 polymer ?
#
loop_
_entity_poly.entity_id
_entity_poly.type
_entity_poly.pdbx_seq_one_letter_code
_entity_poly.pdbx_strand_id
1 'polypeptide(L)'
;MNRRHSSLLLVLLLVVLFLLACRTASLVTGAEATPTRTRVTRAAMRATFTPFPTETETPLPTDTPEPTETPPPTDEPTATRPPNTPRPRPTETPVPPTQTAQPTATPTVFFEWTTNGNSSCEGGDDKESVITGKITAKNAGAVGQRIQASSGPGGEPISDPNLSDNNGNYRVTFICGGKACNGDFYIWMIDPNNRQISPFVKFTFSSGCRKGKQDFIKR
;
A
#
# COMPACT_ATOMS: atom_id res chain seq x y z
N MET A 1 39.15 -38.69 56.09
CA MET A 1 38.20 -37.62 55.76
C MET A 1 38.18 -37.33 54.25
N ASN A 2 38.18 -38.35 53.36
CA ASN A 2 38.54 -38.11 51.94
C ASN A 2 37.53 -38.65 50.90
N ARG A 3 36.65 -39.60 51.27
CA ARG A 3 35.74 -40.25 50.30
C ARG A 3 34.53 -39.40 49.93
N ARG A 4 33.98 -38.64 50.87
CA ARG A 4 32.81 -37.75 50.64
C ARG A 4 33.21 -36.48 49.87
N HIS A 5 34.37 -35.89 50.17
CA HIS A 5 34.91 -34.77 49.41
C HIS A 5 35.31 -35.18 47.99
N SER A 6 35.94 -36.34 47.82
CA SER A 6 36.27 -36.85 46.48
C SER A 6 35.02 -37.13 45.62
N SER A 7 33.92 -37.59 46.24
CA SER A 7 32.65 -37.80 45.54
C SER A 7 32.00 -36.48 45.12
N LEU A 8 31.95 -35.48 46.02
CA LEU A 8 31.43 -34.15 45.72
C LEU A 8 32.23 -33.45 44.61
N LEU A 9 33.56 -33.56 44.63
CA LEU A 9 34.42 -32.99 43.59
C LEU A 9 34.18 -33.63 42.22
N LEU A 10 33.96 -34.94 42.18
CA LEU A 10 33.71 -35.68 40.95
C LEU A 10 32.32 -35.36 40.35
N VAL A 11 31.30 -35.20 41.20
CA VAL A 11 29.96 -34.76 40.76
C VAL A 11 30.00 -33.32 40.24
N LEU A 12 30.72 -32.41 40.93
CA LEU A 12 30.85 -31.03 40.49
C LEU A 12 31.59 -30.92 39.15
N LEU A 13 32.64 -31.72 38.95
CA LEU A 13 33.37 -31.80 37.68
C LEU A 13 32.46 -32.29 36.54
N LEU A 14 31.64 -33.31 36.78
CA LEU A 14 30.68 -33.83 35.80
C LEU A 14 29.62 -32.79 35.42
N VAL A 15 29.10 -32.03 36.38
CA VAL A 15 28.12 -30.97 36.12
C VAL A 15 28.74 -29.85 35.27
N VAL A 16 29.98 -29.44 35.56
CA VAL A 16 30.70 -28.43 34.77
C VAL A 16 30.94 -28.93 33.34
N LEU A 17 31.37 -30.18 33.16
CA LEU A 17 31.55 -30.77 31.83
C LEU A 17 30.24 -30.83 31.02
N PHE A 18 29.13 -31.16 31.67
CA PHE A 18 27.81 -31.21 31.02
C PHE A 18 27.34 -29.80 30.59
N LEU A 19 27.53 -28.78 31.43
CA LEU A 19 27.20 -27.40 31.09
C LEU A 19 28.08 -26.84 29.96
N LEU A 20 29.36 -27.24 29.88
CA LEU A 20 30.23 -26.88 28.75
C LEU A 20 29.78 -27.55 27.44
N ALA A 21 29.37 -28.81 27.47
CA ALA A 21 28.87 -29.53 26.29
C ALA A 21 27.58 -28.90 25.73
N CYS A 22 26.69 -28.42 26.61
CA CYS A 22 25.48 -27.70 26.18
C CYS A 22 25.79 -26.39 25.43
N ARG A 23 26.91 -25.70 25.74
CA ARG A 23 27.29 -24.48 25.02
C ARG A 23 27.94 -24.74 23.66
N THR A 24 28.61 -25.88 23.47
CA THR A 24 29.19 -26.23 22.17
C THR A 24 28.14 -26.63 21.12
N ALA A 25 26.97 -27.12 21.55
CA ALA A 25 25.87 -27.45 20.63
C ALA A 25 25.31 -26.22 19.89
N SER A 26 25.37 -25.03 20.50
CA SER A 26 24.92 -23.78 19.87
C SER A 26 25.91 -23.19 18.86
N LEU A 27 27.17 -23.64 18.85
CA LEU A 27 28.20 -23.16 17.91
C LEU A 27 28.23 -23.96 16.60
N VAL A 28 27.73 -25.20 16.60
CA VAL A 28 27.77 -26.09 15.43
C VAL A 28 26.59 -25.84 14.46
N THR A 29 25.52 -25.18 14.90
CA THR A 29 24.36 -24.85 14.06
C THR A 29 24.56 -23.62 13.15
N GLY A 30 25.73 -22.97 13.19
CA GLY A 30 26.06 -21.80 12.35
C GLY A 30 26.87 -22.09 11.09
N ALA A 31 27.24 -23.34 10.83
CA ALA A 31 27.91 -23.71 9.58
C ALA A 31 26.88 -23.87 8.46
N GLU A 32 26.34 -22.75 7.98
CA GLU A 32 25.53 -22.71 6.78
C GLU A 32 26.43 -23.06 5.59
N ALA A 33 26.16 -24.20 4.95
CA ALA A 33 26.87 -24.61 3.75
C ALA A 33 26.67 -23.54 2.68
N THR A 34 27.77 -22.95 2.20
CA THR A 34 27.74 -22.09 1.01
C THR A 34 27.15 -22.90 -0.15
N PRO A 35 26.01 -22.52 -0.74
CA PRO A 35 25.45 -23.26 -1.85
C PRO A 35 26.40 -23.13 -3.04
N THR A 36 27.06 -24.23 -3.40
CA THR A 36 27.79 -24.36 -4.66
C THR A 36 26.81 -24.06 -5.79
N ARG A 37 27.02 -22.91 -6.45
CA ARG A 37 26.20 -22.44 -7.57
C ARG A 37 26.36 -23.40 -8.74
N THR A 38 25.45 -24.36 -8.88
CA THR A 38 25.34 -25.21 -10.08
C THR A 38 25.04 -24.30 -11.27
N ARG A 39 26.02 -24.16 -12.17
CA ARG A 39 25.83 -23.45 -13.44
C ARG A 39 24.93 -24.30 -14.33
N VAL A 40 23.64 -24.04 -14.28
CA VAL A 40 22.67 -24.62 -15.21
C VAL A 40 22.94 -24.03 -16.59
N THR A 41 23.46 -24.84 -17.50
CA THR A 41 23.45 -24.54 -18.94
C THR A 41 22.01 -24.52 -19.41
N ARG A 42 21.47 -23.29 -19.56
CA ARG A 42 20.15 -23.02 -20.12
C ARG A 42 20.10 -23.57 -21.54
N ALA A 43 19.30 -24.60 -21.77
CA ALA A 43 18.93 -25.00 -23.12
C ALA A 43 18.32 -23.78 -23.83
N ALA A 44 18.84 -23.45 -25.01
CA ALA A 44 18.33 -22.37 -25.82
C ALA A 44 16.90 -22.71 -26.25
N MET A 45 15.90 -22.09 -25.62
CA MET A 45 14.53 -22.17 -26.11
C MET A 45 14.48 -21.48 -27.47
N ARG A 46 14.04 -22.23 -28.48
CA ARG A 46 13.76 -21.71 -29.82
C ARG A 46 12.62 -20.70 -29.70
N ALA A 47 12.86 -19.46 -30.13
CA ALA A 47 11.85 -18.41 -30.11
C ALA A 47 10.67 -18.81 -31.01
N THR A 48 9.49 -18.94 -30.40
CA THR A 48 8.23 -19.06 -31.13
C THR A 48 7.80 -17.65 -31.54
N PHE A 49 7.70 -17.40 -32.84
CA PHE A 49 7.25 -16.12 -33.38
C PHE A 49 5.84 -15.83 -32.90
N THR A 50 5.69 -14.76 -32.12
CA THR A 50 4.40 -14.20 -31.73
C THR A 50 3.82 -13.48 -32.95
N PRO A 51 2.55 -13.70 -33.33
CA PRO A 51 1.95 -12.97 -34.45
C PRO A 51 1.93 -11.48 -34.15
N PHE A 52 2.29 -10.66 -35.15
CA PHE A 52 2.19 -9.21 -35.05
C PHE A 52 0.72 -8.81 -34.93
N PRO A 53 0.37 -7.88 -34.03
CA PRO A 53 -0.98 -7.34 -33.96
C PRO A 53 -1.32 -6.63 -35.27
N THR A 54 -2.50 -6.92 -35.83
CA THR A 54 -3.05 -6.20 -36.98
C THR A 54 -3.26 -4.74 -36.59
N GLU A 55 -2.64 -3.82 -37.32
CA GLU A 55 -2.86 -2.38 -37.10
C GLU A 55 -4.33 -2.05 -37.32
N THR A 56 -4.95 -1.51 -36.28
CA THR A 56 -6.32 -1.02 -36.33
C THR A 56 -6.24 0.44 -36.72
N GLU A 57 -6.81 0.78 -37.88
CA GLU A 57 -6.89 2.15 -38.40
C GLU A 57 -7.44 3.09 -37.32
N THR A 58 -6.63 4.06 -36.92
CA THR A 58 -7.04 5.11 -35.98
C THR A 58 -7.93 6.08 -36.72
N PRO A 59 -9.14 6.41 -36.23
CA PRO A 59 -10.02 7.34 -36.92
C PRO A 59 -9.37 8.72 -37.05
N LEU A 60 -9.51 9.34 -38.23
CA LEU A 60 -9.02 10.68 -38.51
C LEU A 60 -9.68 11.69 -37.54
N PRO A 61 -8.93 12.68 -37.01
CA PRO A 61 -9.52 13.74 -36.20
C PRO A 61 -10.59 14.50 -36.99
N THR A 62 -11.73 14.73 -36.34
CA THR A 62 -12.83 15.54 -36.89
C THR A 62 -12.45 17.02 -36.79
N ASP A 63 -12.61 17.77 -37.88
CA ASP A 63 -12.28 19.19 -37.94
C ASP A 63 -13.03 19.96 -36.84
N THR A 64 -12.25 20.72 -36.07
CA THR A 64 -12.77 21.63 -35.05
C THR A 64 -13.40 22.83 -35.76
N PRO A 65 -14.65 23.23 -35.43
CA PRO A 65 -15.27 24.38 -36.07
C PRO A 65 -14.47 25.66 -35.80
N GLU A 66 -14.33 26.48 -36.85
CA GLU A 66 -13.64 27.77 -36.82
C GLU A 66 -14.36 28.74 -35.87
N PRO A 67 -13.61 29.55 -35.07
CA PRO A 67 -14.22 30.48 -34.14
C PRO A 67 -15.06 31.55 -34.85
N THR A 68 -16.30 31.72 -34.41
CA THR A 68 -17.18 32.80 -34.84
C THR A 68 -16.59 34.15 -34.46
N GLU A 69 -16.37 35.01 -35.46
CA GLU A 69 -15.90 36.40 -35.30
C GLU A 69 -16.78 37.17 -34.29
N THR A 70 -16.11 37.82 -33.32
CA THR A 70 -16.75 38.70 -32.34
C THR A 70 -17.13 40.01 -33.03
N PRO A 71 -18.37 40.52 -32.86
CA PRO A 71 -18.78 41.76 -33.52
C PRO A 71 -17.94 42.97 -33.08
N PRO A 72 -17.76 43.97 -33.96
CA PRO A 72 -16.96 45.15 -33.66
C PRO A 72 -17.59 46.00 -32.53
N PRO A 73 -16.76 46.74 -31.76
CA PRO A 73 -17.26 47.61 -30.70
C PRO A 73 -18.16 48.71 -31.28
N THR A 74 -19.28 48.94 -30.60
CA THR A 74 -20.25 50.00 -30.89
C THR A 74 -19.67 51.37 -30.56
N ASP A 75 -20.01 52.37 -31.37
CA ASP A 75 -19.48 53.74 -31.36
C ASP A 75 -19.51 54.45 -30.00
N GLU A 76 -18.49 55.27 -29.80
CA GLU A 76 -18.21 56.12 -28.64
C GLU A 76 -19.29 57.21 -28.46
N PRO A 77 -19.80 57.45 -27.24
CA PRO A 77 -20.79 58.48 -26.99
C PRO A 77 -20.19 59.91 -27.03
N THR A 78 -20.89 60.77 -27.75
CA THR A 78 -20.69 62.23 -27.90
C THR A 78 -20.49 62.97 -26.56
N ALA A 79 -19.44 63.77 -26.49
CA ALA A 79 -19.10 64.61 -25.34
C ALA A 79 -20.24 65.56 -24.93
N THR A 80 -20.77 65.38 -23.72
CA THR A 80 -21.79 66.26 -23.12
C THR A 80 -21.34 66.75 -21.75
N ARG A 81 -21.14 68.08 -21.65
CA ARG A 81 -21.11 68.99 -20.47
C ARG A 81 -20.18 68.65 -19.28
N PRO A 82 -19.40 69.63 -18.75
CA PRO A 82 -18.55 69.38 -17.59
C PRO A 82 -19.39 69.17 -16.34
N PRO A 83 -19.17 68.08 -15.57
CA PRO A 83 -19.87 67.87 -14.31
C PRO A 83 -19.20 68.68 -13.19
N ASN A 84 -20.03 69.17 -12.27
CA ASN A 84 -19.62 69.83 -11.03
C ASN A 84 -18.58 68.98 -10.31
N THR A 85 -17.46 69.61 -9.91
CA THR A 85 -16.40 68.99 -9.11
C THR A 85 -16.98 68.44 -7.80
N PRO A 86 -16.93 67.11 -7.57
CA PRO A 86 -17.36 66.54 -6.31
C PRO A 86 -16.39 66.92 -5.19
N ARG A 87 -16.95 67.27 -4.03
CA ARG A 87 -16.23 67.42 -2.76
C ARG A 87 -15.35 66.18 -2.50
N PRO A 88 -14.13 66.31 -1.96
CA PRO A 88 -13.28 65.16 -1.69
C PRO A 88 -14.04 64.11 -0.86
N ARG A 89 -14.12 62.90 -1.42
CA ARG A 89 -14.75 61.74 -0.81
C ARG A 89 -13.94 61.39 0.46
N PRO A 90 -14.60 61.06 1.59
CA PRO A 90 -13.90 60.57 2.77
C PRO A 90 -13.00 59.41 2.39
N THR A 91 -11.73 59.46 2.82
CA THR A 91 -10.80 58.34 2.70
C THR A 91 -11.44 57.12 3.36
N GLU A 92 -11.64 56.04 2.60
CA GLU A 92 -12.17 54.80 3.15
C GLU A 92 -11.23 54.30 4.24
N THR A 93 -11.74 54.22 5.46
CA THR A 93 -11.10 53.50 6.56
C THR A 93 -10.75 52.10 6.07
N PRO A 94 -9.52 51.60 6.28
CA PRO A 94 -9.12 50.28 5.82
C PRO A 94 -10.12 49.24 6.29
N VAL A 95 -10.66 48.46 5.35
CA VAL A 95 -11.57 47.36 5.63
C VAL A 95 -10.84 46.42 6.59
N PRO A 96 -11.45 46.01 7.72
CA PRO A 96 -10.87 45.03 8.62
C PRO A 96 -10.42 43.80 7.83
N PRO A 97 -9.28 43.18 8.16
CA PRO A 97 -8.82 42.00 7.44
C PRO A 97 -9.96 40.98 7.39
N THR A 98 -10.32 40.56 6.17
CA THR A 98 -11.27 39.48 5.93
C THR A 98 -10.86 38.32 6.83
N GLN A 99 -11.73 37.94 7.77
CA GLN A 99 -11.45 36.79 8.63
C GLN A 99 -11.14 35.61 7.72
N THR A 100 -9.92 35.08 7.84
CA THR A 100 -9.53 33.85 7.15
C THR A 100 -10.62 32.83 7.47
N ALA A 101 -11.27 32.29 6.43
CA ALA A 101 -12.35 31.33 6.60
C ALA A 101 -11.88 30.25 7.58
N GLN A 102 -12.62 30.10 8.69
CA GLN A 102 -12.34 29.06 9.66
C GLN A 102 -12.32 27.73 8.89
N PRO A 103 -11.28 26.89 9.02
CA PRO A 103 -11.18 25.66 8.27
C PRO A 103 -12.46 24.86 8.46
N THR A 104 -13.18 24.62 7.36
CA THR A 104 -14.34 23.74 7.34
C THR A 104 -13.89 22.39 7.90
N ALA A 105 -14.51 21.96 9.00
CA ALA A 105 -14.16 20.69 9.63
C ALA A 105 -14.22 19.57 8.58
N THR A 106 -13.13 18.83 8.41
CA THR A 106 -13.11 17.66 7.53
C THR A 106 -14.13 16.65 8.06
N PRO A 107 -15.08 16.17 7.25
CA PRO A 107 -16.06 15.19 7.71
C PRO A 107 -15.34 13.95 8.26
N THR A 108 -15.73 13.54 9.47
CA THR A 108 -15.19 12.31 10.07
C THR A 108 -15.86 11.12 9.41
N VAL A 109 -15.10 10.34 8.64
CA VAL A 109 -15.60 9.11 8.00
C VAL A 109 -15.60 7.97 9.02
N PHE A 110 -16.77 7.37 9.25
CA PHE A 110 -16.92 6.20 10.12
C PHE A 110 -17.00 4.93 9.28
N PHE A 111 -16.03 4.04 9.47
CA PHE A 111 -16.00 2.73 8.85
C PHE A 111 -16.53 1.65 9.80
N GLU A 112 -17.27 0.68 9.27
CA GLU A 112 -17.73 -0.51 10.01
C GLU A 112 -16.55 -1.39 10.44
N TRP A 113 -15.49 -1.43 9.63
CA TRP A 113 -14.28 -2.20 9.88
C TRP A 113 -13.08 -1.29 10.11
N THR A 114 -12.18 -1.72 10.99
CA THR A 114 -10.93 -1.02 11.30
C THR A 114 -9.73 -1.95 11.27
N THR A 115 -8.54 -1.39 11.23
CA THR A 115 -7.30 -2.14 11.38
C THR A 115 -7.10 -2.55 12.83
N ASN A 116 -6.73 -3.82 13.04
CA ASN A 116 -6.27 -4.30 14.33
C ASN A 116 -4.74 -4.36 14.34
N GLY A 117 -4.12 -3.54 15.20
CA GLY A 117 -2.68 -3.38 15.25
C GLY A 117 -2.09 -2.67 14.02
N ASN A 118 -0.77 -2.56 14.01
CA ASN A 118 -0.02 -1.92 12.93
C ASN A 118 0.25 -2.91 11.79
N SER A 119 0.25 -2.41 10.56
CA SER A 119 0.75 -3.16 9.41
C SER A 119 2.23 -3.50 9.60
N SER A 120 2.61 -4.75 9.36
CA SER A 120 4.02 -5.18 9.37
C SER A 120 4.45 -5.67 8.00
N CYS A 121 5.75 -5.64 7.74
CA CYS A 121 6.32 -6.26 6.55
C CYS A 121 7.59 -7.03 6.88
N GLU A 122 7.72 -8.18 6.25
CA GLU A 122 8.84 -9.10 6.40
C GLU A 122 9.48 -9.41 5.04
N GLY A 123 10.74 -9.85 5.11
CA GLY A 123 11.46 -10.34 3.94
C GLY A 123 10.79 -11.56 3.32
N GLY A 124 11.07 -11.79 2.04
CA GLY A 124 10.56 -12.95 1.30
C GLY A 124 11.34 -13.13 0.00
N ASP A 125 10.92 -14.09 -0.81
CA ASP A 125 11.52 -14.31 -2.11
C ASP A 125 10.99 -13.33 -3.16
N ASP A 126 11.65 -13.28 -4.32
CA ASP A 126 11.29 -12.40 -5.43
C ASP A 126 10.22 -13.00 -6.37
N LYS A 127 9.49 -14.04 -5.96
CA LYS A 127 8.45 -14.66 -6.81
C LYS A 127 7.14 -13.88 -6.78
N GLU A 128 6.75 -13.39 -5.61
CA GLU A 128 5.50 -12.68 -5.39
C GLU A 128 5.64 -11.70 -4.21
N SER A 129 4.82 -10.65 -4.21
CA SER A 129 4.59 -9.86 -3.00
C SER A 129 3.20 -10.19 -2.48
N VAL A 130 3.09 -10.36 -1.16
CA VAL A 130 1.90 -10.96 -0.56
C VAL A 130 1.50 -10.14 0.65
N ILE A 131 0.21 -9.91 0.82
CA ILE A 131 -0.35 -9.41 2.08
C ILE A 131 -1.26 -10.48 2.64
N THR A 132 -1.05 -10.84 3.90
CA THR A 132 -1.93 -11.75 4.65
C THR A 132 -2.52 -11.05 5.85
N GLY A 133 -3.54 -11.67 6.43
CA GLY A 133 -4.14 -11.16 7.64
C GLY A 133 -5.36 -11.95 8.07
N LYS A 134 -5.93 -11.54 9.20
CA LYS A 134 -7.15 -12.09 9.74
C LYS A 134 -8.20 -11.00 9.90
N ILE A 135 -9.42 -11.31 9.47
CA ILE A 135 -10.59 -10.47 9.62
C ILE A 135 -11.44 -11.06 10.74
N THR A 136 -11.74 -10.29 11.77
CA THR A 136 -12.48 -10.77 12.94
C THR A 136 -13.74 -9.94 13.21
N ALA A 137 -14.82 -10.63 13.56
CA ALA A 137 -16.06 -10.04 14.04
C ALA A 137 -16.53 -10.81 15.26
N LYS A 138 -16.87 -10.11 16.36
CA LYS A 138 -17.27 -10.75 17.62
C LYS A 138 -16.29 -11.83 18.10
N ASN A 139 -14.98 -11.56 17.96
CA ASN A 139 -13.89 -12.48 18.30
C ASN A 139 -13.82 -13.79 17.49
N ALA A 140 -14.61 -13.93 16.43
CA ALA A 140 -14.56 -15.04 15.49
C ALA A 140 -14.01 -14.58 14.13
N GLY A 141 -13.50 -15.52 13.32
CA GLY A 141 -13.11 -15.25 11.94
C GLY A 141 -14.34 -14.82 11.12
N ALA A 142 -14.25 -13.67 10.46
CA ALA A 142 -15.31 -13.19 9.59
C ALA A 142 -15.11 -13.79 8.19
N VAL A 143 -15.94 -14.78 7.86
CA VAL A 143 -15.87 -15.55 6.62
C VAL A 143 -16.45 -14.76 5.44
N GLY A 144 -15.85 -14.91 4.26
CA GLY A 144 -16.36 -14.35 3.01
C GLY A 144 -16.30 -12.82 2.91
N GLN A 145 -15.54 -12.17 3.79
CA GLN A 145 -15.29 -10.73 3.69
C GLN A 145 -14.36 -10.46 2.52
N ARG A 146 -14.62 -9.36 1.80
CA ARG A 146 -13.94 -9.03 0.54
C ARG A 146 -12.84 -8.00 0.79
N ILE A 147 -11.62 -8.36 0.40
CA ILE A 147 -10.45 -7.48 0.39
C ILE A 147 -10.16 -7.06 -1.04
N GLN A 148 -10.11 -5.76 -1.26
CA GLN A 148 -9.67 -5.16 -2.53
C GLN A 148 -8.24 -4.66 -2.39
N ALA A 149 -7.51 -4.69 -3.51
CA ALA A 149 -6.20 -4.10 -3.62
C ALA A 149 -6.06 -3.20 -4.87
N SER A 150 -5.13 -2.26 -4.80
CA SER A 150 -4.73 -1.39 -5.91
C SER A 150 -3.33 -0.78 -5.69
N SER A 151 -2.80 -0.08 -6.69
CA SER A 151 -1.52 0.66 -6.63
C SER A 151 -1.63 2.09 -6.05
N GLY A 152 -2.84 2.53 -5.70
CA GLY A 152 -3.09 3.86 -5.13
C GLY A 152 -4.34 3.85 -4.24
N PRO A 153 -4.46 4.75 -3.25
CA PRO A 153 -5.60 4.74 -2.34
C PRO A 153 -6.92 4.93 -3.11
N GLY A 154 -7.77 3.90 -3.12
CA GLY A 154 -9.03 3.89 -3.87
C GLY A 154 -8.88 3.88 -5.39
N GLY A 155 -7.67 3.61 -5.90
CA GLY A 155 -7.41 3.47 -7.33
C GLY A 155 -8.04 2.21 -7.93
N GLU A 156 -7.92 2.07 -9.25
CA GLU A 156 -8.45 0.94 -9.99
C GLU A 156 -8.00 -0.40 -9.39
N PRO A 157 -8.94 -1.32 -9.12
CA PRO A 157 -8.63 -2.69 -8.73
C PRO A 157 -7.56 -3.33 -9.61
N ILE A 158 -6.49 -3.84 -9.01
CA ILE A 158 -5.47 -4.61 -9.75
C ILE A 158 -5.88 -6.08 -9.94
N SER A 159 -6.92 -6.52 -9.24
CA SER A 159 -7.50 -7.86 -9.31
C SER A 159 -8.92 -7.84 -8.76
N ASP A 160 -9.65 -8.94 -9.01
CA ASP A 160 -10.88 -9.22 -8.29
C ASP A 160 -10.65 -9.26 -6.77
N PRO A 161 -11.68 -8.98 -5.95
CA PRO A 161 -11.55 -9.03 -4.50
C PRO A 161 -11.22 -10.43 -3.97
N ASN A 162 -10.28 -10.49 -3.05
CA ASN A 162 -9.96 -11.72 -2.32
C ASN A 162 -10.93 -11.92 -1.16
N LEU A 163 -11.46 -13.14 -1.03
CA LEU A 163 -12.37 -13.51 0.04
C LEU A 163 -11.59 -14.08 1.23
N SER A 164 -12.01 -13.76 2.45
CA SER A 164 -11.53 -14.47 3.64
C SER A 164 -12.10 -15.90 3.72
N ASP A 165 -11.27 -16.82 4.20
CA ASP A 165 -11.59 -18.23 4.39
C ASP A 165 -12.51 -18.47 5.61
N ASN A 166 -12.79 -19.74 5.90
CA ASN A 166 -13.64 -20.18 7.02
C ASN A 166 -13.09 -19.78 8.40
N ASN A 167 -11.82 -19.40 8.50
CA ASN A 167 -11.17 -18.94 9.71
C ASN A 167 -11.01 -17.40 9.74
N GLY A 168 -11.51 -16.71 8.71
CA GLY A 168 -11.36 -15.27 8.52
C GLY A 168 -9.99 -14.86 8.00
N ASN A 169 -9.12 -15.78 7.59
CA ASN A 169 -7.82 -15.42 7.02
C ASN A 169 -8.00 -15.01 5.56
N TYR A 170 -7.22 -14.05 5.11
CA TYR A 170 -7.17 -13.64 3.71
C TYR A 170 -5.74 -13.60 3.19
N ARG A 171 -5.61 -13.65 1.87
CA ARG A 171 -4.36 -13.48 1.14
C ARG A 171 -4.60 -12.66 -0.11
N VAL A 172 -3.83 -11.59 -0.27
CA VAL A 172 -3.73 -10.80 -1.50
C VAL A 172 -2.34 -11.00 -2.08
N THR A 173 -2.28 -11.26 -3.39
CA THR A 173 -1.03 -11.58 -4.10
C THR A 173 -0.78 -10.58 -5.21
N PHE A 174 0.43 -10.06 -5.28
CA PHE A 174 0.86 -9.06 -6.25
C PHE A 174 2.01 -9.67 -7.07
N ILE A 175 1.78 -9.84 -8.38
CA ILE A 175 2.76 -10.34 -9.34
C ILE A 175 2.91 -9.32 -10.48
N CYS A 176 4.11 -8.80 -10.65
CA CYS A 176 4.43 -7.75 -11.62
C CYS A 176 5.44 -8.27 -12.64
N GLY A 177 4.96 -8.61 -13.85
CA GLY A 177 5.81 -9.17 -14.91
C GLY A 177 6.43 -10.51 -14.51
N GLY A 178 5.65 -11.39 -13.87
CA GLY A 178 6.06 -12.74 -13.47
C GLY A 178 6.97 -12.83 -12.24
N LYS A 179 7.11 -11.74 -11.48
CA LYS A 179 7.92 -11.68 -10.24
C LYS A 179 7.22 -10.85 -9.16
N ALA A 180 7.84 -10.78 -7.98
CA ALA A 180 7.42 -9.90 -6.91
C ALA A 180 7.32 -8.43 -7.37
N CYS A 181 6.26 -7.75 -6.92
CA CYS A 181 6.06 -6.34 -7.19
C CYS A 181 6.93 -5.46 -6.27
N ASN A 182 7.42 -4.35 -6.80
CA ASN A 182 8.03 -3.28 -6.00
C ASN A 182 7.10 -2.06 -6.04
N GLY A 183 7.07 -1.29 -4.97
CA GLY A 183 6.31 -0.04 -4.89
C GLY A 183 5.22 -0.06 -3.84
N ASP A 184 4.37 0.96 -3.90
CA ASP A 184 3.29 1.16 -2.94
C ASP A 184 2.01 0.47 -3.41
N PHE A 185 1.40 -0.28 -2.51
CA PHE A 185 0.14 -0.97 -2.71
C PHE A 185 -0.79 -0.72 -1.52
N TYR A 186 -2.08 -0.71 -1.80
CA TYR A 186 -3.09 -0.42 -0.81
C TYR A 186 -4.08 -1.58 -0.77
N ILE A 187 -4.52 -1.94 0.44
CA ILE A 187 -5.64 -2.86 0.65
C ILE A 187 -6.71 -2.22 1.52
N TRP A 188 -7.95 -2.62 1.31
CA TRP A 188 -9.11 -2.23 2.11
C TRP A 188 -10.24 -3.26 1.97
N MET A 189 -11.20 -3.20 2.87
CA MET A 189 -12.41 -4.01 2.83
C MET A 189 -13.49 -3.33 2.00
N ILE A 190 -14.25 -4.14 1.25
CA ILE A 190 -15.43 -3.70 0.50
C ILE A 190 -16.67 -4.52 0.83
N ASP A 191 -17.84 -3.91 0.69
CA ASP A 191 -19.14 -4.59 0.82
C ASP A 191 -19.51 -5.38 -0.46
N PRO A 192 -20.65 -6.09 -0.49
CA PRO A 192 -21.13 -6.77 -1.70
C PRO A 192 -21.41 -5.83 -2.89
N ASN A 193 -21.59 -4.53 -2.67
CA ASN A 193 -21.81 -3.51 -3.68
C ASN A 193 -20.50 -2.80 -4.09
N ASN A 194 -19.33 -3.35 -3.71
CA ASN A 194 -18.00 -2.78 -3.95
C ASN A 194 -17.74 -1.43 -3.27
N ARG A 195 -18.49 -1.08 -2.22
CA ARG A 195 -18.26 0.15 -1.46
C ARG A 195 -17.19 -0.09 -0.40
N GLN A 196 -16.30 0.88 -0.21
CA GLN A 196 -15.30 0.84 0.85
C GLN A 196 -15.94 0.84 2.24
N ILE A 197 -15.56 -0.11 3.08
CA ILE A 197 -16.06 -0.27 4.46
C ILE A 197 -14.96 -0.35 5.53
N SER A 198 -13.70 -0.13 5.14
CA SER A 198 -12.56 0.05 6.05
C SER A 198 -11.64 1.19 5.59
N PRO A 199 -10.74 1.69 6.45
CA PRO A 199 -9.61 2.51 6.02
C PRO A 199 -8.73 1.79 4.99
N PHE A 200 -7.96 2.57 4.23
CA PHE A 200 -6.86 2.06 3.40
C PHE A 200 -5.65 1.69 4.26
N VAL A 201 -4.98 0.60 3.89
CA VAL A 201 -3.72 0.17 4.51
C VAL A 201 -2.65 0.09 3.43
N LYS A 202 -1.58 0.84 3.63
CA LYS A 202 -0.46 0.95 2.68
C LYS A 202 0.62 -0.07 3.00
N PHE A 203 1.15 -0.70 1.96
CA PHE A 203 2.34 -1.54 2.00
C PHE A 203 3.33 -1.06 0.94
N THR A 204 4.60 -0.91 1.31
CA THR A 204 5.67 -0.54 0.39
C THR A 204 6.57 -1.75 0.17
N PHE A 205 6.37 -2.46 -0.95
CA PHE A 205 7.15 -3.64 -1.28
C PHE A 205 8.50 -3.30 -1.91
N SER A 206 9.52 -4.03 -1.47
CA SER A 206 10.91 -3.90 -1.91
C SER A 206 11.65 -5.24 -1.70
N SER A 207 12.93 -5.33 -2.03
CA SER A 207 13.70 -6.56 -1.79
C SER A 207 13.76 -6.99 -0.31
N GLY A 208 13.66 -6.04 0.62
CA GLY A 208 13.61 -6.32 2.07
C GLY A 208 12.21 -6.55 2.63
N CYS A 209 11.16 -6.32 1.83
CA CYS A 209 9.77 -6.36 2.25
C CYS A 209 8.93 -6.98 1.13
N ARG A 210 8.57 -8.25 1.30
CA ARG A 210 7.79 -9.04 0.33
C ARG A 210 6.50 -9.61 0.92
N LYS A 211 6.42 -9.69 2.26
CA LYS A 211 5.30 -10.28 2.98
C LYS A 211 4.74 -9.27 3.97
N GLY A 212 3.64 -8.64 3.59
CA GLY A 212 2.87 -7.75 4.46
C GLY A 212 1.89 -8.52 5.35
N LYS A 213 1.62 -8.00 6.54
CA LYS A 213 0.55 -8.48 7.41
C LYS A 213 -0.31 -7.33 7.91
N GLN A 214 -1.63 -7.49 7.84
CA GLN A 214 -2.59 -6.57 8.46
C GLN A 214 -3.85 -7.32 8.89
N ASP A 215 -4.30 -7.11 10.13
CA ASP A 215 -5.58 -7.66 10.57
C ASP A 215 -6.68 -6.59 10.50
N PHE A 216 -7.92 -7.02 10.28
CA PHE A 216 -9.10 -6.15 10.34
C PHE A 216 -10.05 -6.65 11.42
N ILE A 217 -10.72 -5.73 12.10
CA ILE A 217 -11.70 -6.02 13.14
C ILE A 217 -12.96 -5.18 12.94
N LYS A 218 -14.11 -5.81 13.10
CA LYS A 218 -15.41 -5.13 13.12
C LYS A 218 -15.54 -4.30 14.38
N ARG A 219 -15.93 -3.03 14.24
CA ARG A 219 -16.23 -2.15 15.38
C ARG A 219 -17.45 -2.62 16.17
#